data_AF-A0A5K3F2A5-F1
#
_entry.id   AF-A0A5K3F2A5-F1
#
_cell.length_a   1.000
_cell.length_b   1.000
_cell.length_c   1.000
_cell.angle_alpha   90.00
_cell.angle_beta   90.00
_cell.angle_gamma   90.00
#
_symmetry.space_group_name_H-M   'P 1'
#
loop_
_entity.id
_entity.type
_entity.pdbx_description
1 polymer ?
#
loop_
_entity_poly.entity_id
_entity_poly.type
_entity_poly.pdbx_seq_one_letter_code
_entity_poly.pdbx_strand_id
1 'polypeptide(L)'
;MVPSQAIRRLLIVEVVFLLRSGLSSKIPTRLGNADSNRTIANDCPESSPWPCRSPNFCLSFDFICDGDLDCPDGYDEDQEMCTAKQRPPIEYLYRFIKRYQDWLIPEFLGEGEPFDLATKLVESPSIEDYAKSARLAQHQLANLRSLIEGVVQRKEMQLVLLGMPLGAWSELFYLFDRIARSGFVDSVELD
;
A
#
# COMPACT_ATOMS: atom_id res chain seq x y z
N MET A 1 33.94 -21.44 50.99
CA MET A 1 34.31 -20.29 51.87
C MET A 1 34.08 -18.99 51.11
N VAL A 2 33.85 -17.87 51.82
CA VAL A 2 33.58 -16.54 51.26
C VAL A 2 34.41 -15.49 51.99
N PRO A 3 35.05 -14.57 51.24
CA PRO A 3 34.99 -13.12 51.50
C PRO A 3 34.61 -12.35 50.20
N SER A 4 33.86 -11.24 50.15
CA SER A 4 33.28 -10.32 51.17
C SER A 4 34.34 -9.63 52.05
N GLN A 5 34.71 -8.35 51.90
CA GLN A 5 34.23 -7.23 51.04
C GLN A 5 35.47 -6.42 50.50
N ALA A 6 35.49 -5.13 50.07
CA ALA A 6 34.52 -4.03 50.07
C ALA A 6 34.86 -2.87 49.09
N ILE A 7 33.85 -2.05 48.77
CA ILE A 7 33.85 -0.58 48.58
C ILE A 7 35.04 0.10 47.86
N ARG A 8 34.77 0.76 46.71
CA ARG A 8 34.89 2.23 46.58
C ARG A 8 34.02 2.79 45.45
N ARG A 9 33.55 4.02 45.63
CA ARG A 9 32.67 4.75 44.70
C ARG A 9 33.47 5.74 43.84
N LEU A 10 32.98 5.94 42.62
CA LEU A 10 32.90 7.20 41.88
C LEU A 10 34.09 8.17 41.94
N LEU A 11 34.76 8.35 40.80
CA LEU A 11 35.41 9.61 40.45
C LEU A 11 34.99 9.98 39.02
N ILE A 12 34.03 10.90 38.92
CA ILE A 12 33.70 11.57 37.66
C ILE A 12 34.84 12.54 37.37
N VAL A 13 35.40 12.49 36.17
CA VAL A 13 36.32 13.51 35.67
C VAL A 13 35.67 14.15 34.45
N GLU A 14 35.00 15.27 34.68
CA GLU A 14 34.58 16.14 33.59
C GLU A 14 35.81 16.76 32.92
N VAL A 15 35.83 16.78 31.59
CA VAL A 15 36.74 17.63 30.81
C VAL A 15 35.88 18.45 29.85
N VAL A 16 35.19 19.43 30.41
CA VAL A 16 34.34 20.37 29.67
C VAL A 16 35.21 21.43 29.01
N PHE A 17 35.16 21.47 27.67
CA PHE A 17 35.47 22.59 26.77
C PHE A 17 36.72 23.45 27.04
N LEU A 18 37.70 23.37 26.12
CA LEU A 18 38.35 24.59 25.62
C LEU A 18 38.37 24.64 24.08
N LEU A 19 37.83 25.76 23.57
CA LEU A 19 37.62 26.13 22.18
C LEU A 19 38.89 26.10 21.31
N ARG A 20 38.74 25.75 20.02
CA ARG A 20 39.42 26.45 18.91
C ARG A 20 38.80 26.17 17.53
N SER A 21 38.58 27.26 16.78
CA SER A 21 38.45 27.37 15.31
C SER A 21 37.77 26.21 14.56
N GLY A 22 36.48 26.37 14.22
CA GLY A 22 35.81 25.49 13.27
C GLY A 22 36.30 25.70 11.83
N LEU A 23 36.49 24.60 11.09
CA LEU A 23 36.49 24.64 9.63
C LEU A 23 35.04 24.58 9.16
N SER A 24 34.55 25.68 8.60
CA SER A 24 33.36 25.64 7.75
C SER A 24 33.73 24.91 6.46
N SER A 25 33.36 23.62 6.36
CA SER A 25 33.40 22.88 5.09
C SER A 25 32.46 23.54 4.10
N LYS A 26 33.01 24.40 3.24
CA LYS A 26 32.27 25.02 2.14
C LYS A 26 31.82 23.93 1.17
N ILE A 27 30.57 23.49 1.31
CA ILE A 27 29.88 22.70 0.29
C ILE A 27 29.94 23.52 -1.01
N PRO A 28 30.54 23.00 -2.10
CA PRO A 28 30.75 23.79 -3.31
C PRO A 28 29.43 23.94 -4.08
N THR A 29 28.78 25.10 -3.93
CA THR A 29 27.64 25.51 -4.75
C THR A 29 28.05 25.71 -6.20
N ARG A 30 28.01 24.63 -6.99
CA ARG A 30 27.97 24.71 -8.46
C ARG A 30 26.53 24.94 -8.91
N LEU A 31 26.16 26.21 -8.99
CA LEU A 31 25.02 26.62 -9.81
C LEU A 31 25.42 26.49 -11.30
N GLY A 32 24.56 25.88 -12.11
CA GLY A 32 24.70 25.88 -13.57
C GLY A 32 25.71 24.89 -14.16
N ASN A 33 25.22 23.70 -14.52
CA ASN A 33 25.38 23.23 -15.90
C ASN A 33 23.98 22.90 -16.43
N ALA A 34 23.59 23.47 -17.56
CA ALA A 34 22.25 23.28 -18.11
C ALA A 34 22.22 21.97 -18.92
N ASP A 35 21.83 20.87 -18.25
CA ASP A 35 21.61 19.58 -18.91
C ASP A 35 20.24 19.59 -19.61
N SER A 36 20.18 20.34 -20.72
CA SER A 36 18.96 20.91 -21.29
C SER A 36 18.13 19.93 -22.13
N ASN A 37 17.86 18.73 -21.61
CA ASN A 37 16.76 17.89 -22.12
C ASN A 37 16.19 16.86 -21.12
N ARG A 38 16.17 17.16 -19.82
CA ARG A 38 15.27 16.45 -18.90
C ARG A 38 13.85 17.02 -19.02
N THR A 39 12.92 16.24 -19.56
CA THR A 39 11.48 16.50 -19.39
C THR A 39 11.12 16.27 -17.93
N ILE A 40 11.12 17.35 -17.16
CA ILE A 40 10.72 17.37 -15.76
C ILE A 40 9.23 17.00 -15.68
N ALA A 41 8.90 15.92 -14.96
CA ALA A 41 7.55 15.35 -14.93
C ALA A 41 6.57 16.17 -14.06
N ASN A 42 7.09 16.81 -13.03
CA ASN A 42 6.42 17.79 -12.17
C ASN A 42 7.51 18.67 -11.51
N ASP A 43 7.15 19.84 -10.97
CA ASP A 43 8.13 20.77 -10.37
C ASP A 43 8.69 20.32 -8.99
N CYS A 44 8.43 19.08 -8.57
CA CYS A 44 8.88 18.54 -7.29
C CYS A 44 10.31 17.95 -7.37
N PRO A 45 11.10 18.00 -6.27
CA PRO A 45 12.44 17.42 -6.24
C PRO A 45 12.40 15.90 -6.16
N GLU A 46 13.47 15.22 -6.61
CA GLU A 46 13.60 13.75 -6.58
C GLU A 46 13.44 13.14 -5.17
N SER A 47 13.61 13.93 -4.10
CA SER A 47 13.44 13.53 -2.70
C SER A 47 11.99 13.55 -2.18
N SER A 48 11.10 14.27 -2.84
CA SER A 48 9.68 14.36 -2.49
C SER A 48 8.83 14.56 -3.76
N PRO A 49 8.76 13.54 -4.63
CA PRO A 49 8.35 13.69 -6.02
C PRO A 49 6.83 13.76 -6.25
N TRP A 50 6.01 13.76 -5.20
CA TRP A 50 4.54 13.74 -5.33
C TRP A 50 3.93 15.12 -5.03
N PRO A 51 3.27 15.79 -6.01
CA PRO A 51 2.70 17.12 -5.83
C PRO A 51 1.31 17.09 -5.20
N CYS A 52 1.09 17.96 -4.20
CA CYS A 52 -0.27 18.32 -3.76
C CYS A 52 -1.03 19.08 -4.87
N ARG A 53 -2.36 19.19 -4.74
CA ARG A 53 -3.17 20.11 -5.58
C ARG A 53 -2.80 21.59 -5.31
N SER A 54 -2.37 21.89 -4.08
CA SER A 54 -1.79 23.17 -3.67
C SER A 54 -0.37 23.40 -4.26
N PRO A 55 -0.10 24.51 -4.96
CA PRO A 55 1.16 24.71 -5.69
C PRO A 55 2.37 24.90 -4.76
N ASN A 56 3.51 24.32 -5.15
CA ASN A 56 4.78 24.27 -4.40
C ASN A 56 4.78 23.37 -3.14
N PHE A 57 3.74 22.55 -2.92
CA PHE A 57 3.74 21.52 -1.89
C PHE A 57 4.01 20.15 -2.53
N CYS A 58 5.02 19.44 -2.01
CA CYS A 58 5.61 18.23 -2.61
C CYS A 58 6.03 17.25 -1.51
N LEU A 59 5.47 16.03 -1.50
CA LEU A 59 5.57 15.05 -0.41
C LEU A 59 6.44 13.82 -0.76
N SER A 60 6.92 13.12 0.27
CA SER A 60 7.41 11.74 0.11
C SER A 60 6.23 10.79 -0.14
N PHE A 61 6.46 9.62 -0.73
CA PHE A 61 5.42 8.59 -0.85
C PHE A 61 4.97 7.97 0.48
N ASP A 62 5.74 8.22 1.55
CA ASP A 62 5.41 7.82 2.92
C ASP A 62 4.27 8.68 3.48
N PHE A 63 4.35 10.01 3.31
CA PHE A 63 3.38 11.04 3.70
C PHE A 63 2.14 11.08 2.78
N ILE A 64 1.51 9.93 2.56
CA ILE A 64 0.32 9.80 1.71
C ILE A 64 -0.50 8.64 2.26
N CYS A 65 -1.72 8.87 2.75
CA CYS A 65 -2.54 7.85 3.40
C CYS A 65 -1.85 7.22 4.62
N ASP A 66 -1.17 8.05 5.42
CA ASP A 66 -0.58 7.68 6.72
C ASP A 66 -1.41 8.20 7.92
N GLY A 67 -2.32 9.15 7.67
CA GLY A 67 -3.34 9.61 8.61
C GLY A 67 -3.13 11.01 9.18
N ASP A 68 -2.03 11.69 8.87
CA ASP A 68 -1.82 13.12 9.14
C ASP A 68 -2.12 13.97 7.89
N LEU A 69 -2.33 15.29 8.03
CA LEU A 69 -2.65 16.20 6.93
C LEU A 69 -1.44 17.06 6.53
N ASP A 70 -0.66 16.59 5.56
CA ASP A 70 0.55 17.23 5.03
C ASP A 70 0.29 18.13 3.82
N CYS A 71 -0.73 17.86 2.97
CA CYS A 71 -1.17 18.86 1.98
C CYS A 71 -2.07 19.94 2.63
N PRO A 72 -1.93 21.23 2.24
CA PRO A 72 -2.82 22.31 2.72
C PRO A 72 -4.31 22.11 2.41
N ASP A 73 -4.63 21.23 1.47
CA ASP A 73 -5.98 20.86 1.05
C ASP A 73 -6.34 19.38 1.33
N GLY A 74 -5.52 18.65 2.10
CA GLY A 74 -5.78 17.27 2.54
C GLY A 74 -5.91 16.23 1.41
N TYR A 75 -5.28 16.47 0.26
CA TYR A 75 -5.36 15.57 -0.90
C TYR A 75 -4.66 14.22 -0.68
N ASP A 76 -3.57 14.26 0.07
CA ASP A 76 -2.81 13.14 0.61
C ASP A 76 -3.65 12.12 1.39
N GLU A 77 -4.73 12.55 2.04
CA GLU A 77 -5.69 11.72 2.79
C GLU A 77 -7.07 11.61 2.10
N ASP A 78 -7.15 11.91 0.81
CA ASP A 78 -8.38 11.82 0.01
C ASP A 78 -8.79 10.34 -0.17
N GLN A 79 -9.98 9.97 0.32
CA GLN A 79 -10.45 8.58 0.38
C GLN A 79 -10.41 7.86 -0.99
N GLU A 80 -10.71 8.54 -2.10
CA GLU A 80 -10.65 7.93 -3.44
C GLU A 80 -9.19 7.65 -3.84
N MET A 81 -8.30 8.60 -3.55
CA MET A 81 -6.87 8.48 -3.83
C MET A 81 -6.19 7.43 -2.95
N CYS A 82 -6.56 7.34 -1.67
CA CYS A 82 -6.08 6.31 -0.76
C CYS A 82 -6.59 4.91 -1.08
N THR A 83 -7.83 4.80 -1.56
CA THR A 83 -8.35 3.55 -2.15
C THR A 83 -7.48 3.14 -3.35
N ALA A 84 -7.20 4.07 -4.26
CA ALA A 84 -6.35 3.82 -5.43
C ALA A 84 -4.89 3.49 -5.08
N LYS A 85 -4.27 4.11 -4.07
CA LYS A 85 -2.91 3.77 -3.57
C LYS A 85 -2.86 2.31 -3.10
N GLN A 86 -3.93 1.83 -2.45
CA GLN A 86 -3.98 0.49 -1.89
C GLN A 86 -4.34 -0.60 -2.91
N ARG A 87 -5.22 -0.35 -3.90
CA ARG A 87 -5.61 -1.33 -4.95
C ARG A 87 -4.39 -1.91 -5.70
N PRO A 88 -4.45 -3.17 -6.16
CA PRO A 88 -3.40 -3.75 -7.00
C PRO A 88 -3.46 -3.20 -8.45
N PRO A 89 -2.33 -3.17 -9.18
CA PRO A 89 -2.34 -2.78 -10.60
C PRO A 89 -3.22 -3.70 -11.46
N ILE A 90 -4.09 -3.11 -12.29
CA ILE A 90 -5.05 -3.84 -13.16
C ILE A 90 -4.34 -4.94 -13.97
N GLU A 91 -3.18 -4.64 -14.56
CA GLU A 91 -2.41 -5.60 -15.38
C GLU A 91 -1.99 -6.87 -14.60
N TYR A 92 -1.72 -6.76 -13.29
CA TYR A 92 -1.36 -7.92 -12.47
C TYR A 92 -2.60 -8.74 -12.12
N LEU A 93 -3.70 -8.06 -11.77
CA LEU A 93 -4.98 -8.69 -11.46
C LEU A 93 -5.58 -9.40 -12.70
N TYR A 94 -5.54 -8.76 -13.87
CA TYR A 94 -5.92 -9.35 -15.16
C TYR A 94 -5.14 -10.63 -15.46
N ARG A 95 -3.80 -10.61 -15.30
CA ARG A 95 -2.95 -11.80 -15.52
C ARG A 95 -3.27 -12.95 -14.56
N PHE A 96 -3.61 -12.63 -13.31
CA PHE A 96 -4.03 -13.62 -12.32
C PHE A 96 -5.40 -14.21 -12.67
N ILE A 97 -6.41 -13.37 -12.89
CA ILE A 97 -7.78 -13.80 -13.24
C ILE A 97 -7.76 -14.64 -14.52
N LYS A 98 -7.03 -14.22 -15.56
CA LYS A 98 -6.88 -14.98 -16.81
C LYS A 98 -6.21 -16.34 -16.63
N ARG A 99 -5.29 -16.49 -15.67
CA ARG A 99 -4.61 -17.78 -15.41
C ARG A 99 -5.51 -18.76 -14.65
N TYR A 100 -6.40 -18.24 -13.80
CA TYR A 100 -7.30 -19.04 -12.96
C TYR A 100 -8.78 -18.80 -13.30
N GLN A 101 -9.06 -18.47 -14.57
CA GLN A 101 -10.40 -18.11 -15.03
C GLN A 101 -11.41 -19.25 -14.79
N ASP A 102 -11.00 -20.50 -15.03
CA ASP A 102 -11.83 -21.71 -14.85
C ASP A 102 -12.24 -21.94 -13.37
N TRP A 103 -11.63 -21.24 -12.42
CA TRP A 103 -11.98 -21.23 -11.00
C TRP A 103 -12.76 -19.97 -10.60
N LEU A 104 -12.35 -18.81 -11.10
CA LEU A 104 -12.88 -17.51 -10.69
C LEU A 104 -14.15 -17.08 -11.44
N ILE A 105 -14.32 -17.55 -12.68
CA ILE A 105 -15.37 -17.15 -13.63
C ILE A 105 -16.20 -18.38 -14.00
N PRO A 106 -17.54 -18.37 -13.85
CA PRO A 106 -18.36 -17.28 -13.33
C PRO A 106 -18.49 -17.26 -11.80
N GLU A 107 -17.95 -18.26 -11.09
CA GLU A 107 -18.36 -18.62 -9.71
C GLU A 107 -18.12 -17.53 -8.64
N PHE A 108 -17.13 -16.66 -8.82
CA PHE A 108 -16.80 -15.58 -7.88
C PHE A 108 -16.93 -14.18 -8.51
N LEU A 109 -16.49 -14.04 -9.76
CA LEU A 109 -16.36 -12.74 -10.44
C LEU A 109 -17.49 -12.44 -11.44
N GLY A 110 -18.46 -13.34 -11.59
CA GLY A 110 -19.56 -13.19 -12.56
C GLY A 110 -19.14 -13.48 -13.99
N GLU A 111 -20.03 -13.21 -14.94
CA GLU A 111 -19.80 -13.42 -16.37
C GLU A 111 -19.08 -12.22 -17.00
N GLY A 112 -17.98 -12.48 -17.74
CA GLY A 112 -17.27 -11.45 -18.49
C GLY A 112 -15.84 -11.85 -18.86
N GLU A 113 -15.17 -10.99 -19.62
CA GLU A 113 -13.75 -11.16 -19.96
C GLU A 113 -12.85 -10.85 -18.74
N PRO A 114 -11.74 -11.59 -18.52
CA PRO A 114 -10.83 -11.37 -17.40
C PRO A 114 -10.32 -9.94 -17.22
N PHE A 115 -10.16 -9.17 -18.30
CA PHE A 115 -9.72 -7.78 -18.25
C PHE A 115 -10.81 -6.83 -17.76
N ASP A 116 -12.05 -7.00 -18.24
CA ASP A 116 -13.19 -6.18 -17.82
C ASP A 116 -13.52 -6.42 -16.34
N LEU A 117 -13.45 -7.69 -15.90
CA LEU A 117 -13.67 -8.06 -14.51
C LEU A 117 -12.54 -7.56 -13.59
N ALA A 118 -11.27 -7.61 -14.04
CA ALA A 118 -10.15 -6.98 -13.32
C ALA A 118 -10.31 -5.47 -13.17
N THR A 119 -10.75 -4.80 -14.25
CA THR A 119 -10.94 -3.34 -14.28
C THR A 119 -12.05 -2.93 -13.30
N LYS A 120 -13.23 -3.57 -13.38
CA LYS A 120 -14.34 -3.37 -12.43
C LYS A 120 -13.92 -3.62 -10.97
N LEU A 121 -13.10 -4.64 -10.71
CA LEU A 121 -12.67 -4.99 -9.35
C LEU A 121 -11.63 -4.00 -8.77
N VAL A 122 -10.91 -3.27 -9.63
CA VAL A 122 -10.05 -2.15 -9.21
C VAL A 122 -10.84 -0.85 -9.05
N GLU A 123 -11.78 -0.56 -9.95
CA GLU A 123 -12.51 0.72 -9.99
C GLU A 123 -13.71 0.81 -9.03
N SER A 124 -14.37 -0.31 -8.70
CA SER A 124 -15.58 -0.29 -7.84
C SER A 124 -15.18 -0.02 -6.38
N PRO A 125 -15.69 1.04 -5.70
CA PRO A 125 -15.29 1.35 -4.32
C PRO A 125 -15.57 0.20 -3.36
N SER A 126 -16.80 -0.29 -3.34
CA SER A 126 -17.26 -1.42 -2.52
C SER A 126 -17.47 -2.70 -3.34
N ILE A 127 -17.53 -3.84 -2.65
CA ILE A 127 -17.97 -5.13 -3.19
C ILE A 127 -19.43 -5.11 -3.64
N GLU A 128 -20.29 -4.28 -3.03
CA GLU A 128 -21.66 -4.05 -3.49
C GLU A 128 -21.69 -3.31 -4.84
N ASP A 129 -20.79 -2.35 -5.05
CA ASP A 129 -20.66 -1.64 -6.34
C ASP A 129 -20.05 -2.54 -7.42
N TYR A 130 -19.12 -3.42 -7.04
CA TYR A 130 -18.65 -4.49 -7.91
C TYR A 130 -19.79 -5.46 -8.26
N ALA A 131 -20.61 -5.85 -7.29
CA ALA A 131 -21.76 -6.73 -7.51
C ALA A 131 -22.75 -6.13 -8.53
N LYS A 132 -23.00 -4.82 -8.43
CA LYS A 132 -23.83 -4.06 -9.40
C LYS A 132 -23.17 -3.99 -10.79
N SER A 133 -21.86 -3.70 -10.86
CA SER A 133 -21.15 -3.47 -12.14
C SER A 133 -20.79 -4.76 -12.89
N ALA A 134 -20.50 -5.84 -12.17
CA ALA A 134 -20.33 -7.20 -12.70
C ALA A 134 -21.66 -7.96 -12.88
N ARG A 135 -22.76 -7.45 -12.29
CA ARG A 135 -24.10 -8.07 -12.29
C ARG A 135 -24.13 -9.46 -11.61
N LEU A 136 -23.45 -9.57 -10.47
CA LEU A 136 -23.35 -10.82 -9.72
C LEU A 136 -24.73 -11.33 -9.27
N ALA A 137 -24.93 -12.64 -9.41
CA ALA A 137 -25.98 -13.36 -8.71
C ALA A 137 -25.65 -13.47 -7.20
N GLN A 138 -26.67 -13.66 -6.37
CA GLN A 138 -26.52 -13.68 -4.91
C GLN A 138 -25.49 -14.73 -4.40
N HIS A 139 -25.35 -15.86 -5.09
CA HIS A 139 -24.36 -16.88 -4.74
C HIS A 139 -22.93 -16.44 -5.10
N GLN A 140 -22.71 -15.80 -6.25
CA GLN A 140 -21.40 -15.27 -6.65
C GLN A 140 -20.91 -14.19 -5.68
N LEU A 141 -21.80 -13.31 -5.22
CA LEU A 141 -21.48 -12.33 -4.18
C LEU A 141 -21.11 -13.01 -2.84
N ALA A 142 -21.86 -14.03 -2.41
CA ALA A 142 -21.53 -14.79 -1.19
C ALA A 142 -20.19 -15.55 -1.31
N ASN A 143 -19.92 -16.16 -2.47
CA ASN A 143 -18.65 -16.79 -2.80
C ASN A 143 -17.49 -15.79 -2.76
N LEU A 144 -17.68 -14.58 -3.33
CA LEU A 144 -16.67 -13.53 -3.35
C LEU A 144 -16.37 -12.98 -1.94
N ARG A 145 -17.39 -12.78 -1.09
CA ARG A 145 -17.17 -12.47 0.34
C ARG A 145 -16.37 -13.57 1.02
N SER A 146 -16.77 -14.83 0.86
CA SER A 146 -16.09 -16.00 1.45
C SER A 146 -14.64 -16.19 0.96
N LEU A 147 -14.35 -15.83 -0.30
CA LEU A 147 -13.00 -15.80 -0.86
C LEU A 147 -12.14 -14.71 -0.21
N ILE A 148 -12.68 -13.49 -0.06
CA ILE A 148 -11.96 -12.35 0.53
C ILE A 148 -11.75 -12.56 2.03
N GLU A 149 -12.77 -13.01 2.77
CA GLU A 149 -12.66 -13.43 4.18
C GLU A 149 -11.56 -14.48 4.35
N GLY A 150 -11.54 -15.51 3.50
CA GLY A 150 -10.52 -16.57 3.53
C GLY A 150 -9.09 -16.05 3.31
N VAL A 151 -8.91 -15.00 2.50
CA VAL A 151 -7.63 -14.31 2.31
C VAL A 151 -7.27 -13.44 3.52
N VAL A 152 -8.16 -12.56 3.97
CA VAL A 152 -7.89 -11.62 5.08
C VAL A 152 -7.58 -12.36 6.38
N GLN A 153 -8.42 -13.33 6.74
CA GLN A 153 -8.29 -14.12 7.97
C GLN A 153 -7.30 -15.30 7.82
N ARG A 154 -6.67 -15.47 6.65
CA ARG A 154 -5.75 -16.57 6.33
C ARG A 154 -6.33 -17.97 6.59
N LYS A 155 -7.63 -18.15 6.34
CA LYS A 155 -8.32 -19.46 6.49
C LYS A 155 -7.97 -20.38 5.32
N GLU A 156 -6.76 -20.93 5.33
CA GLU A 156 -6.22 -21.80 4.27
C GLU A 156 -7.19 -22.92 3.86
N MET A 157 -7.82 -23.57 4.84
CA MET A 157 -8.78 -24.66 4.64
C MET A 157 -10.06 -24.20 3.92
N GLN A 158 -10.55 -22.98 4.20
CA GLN A 158 -11.71 -22.39 3.52
C GLN A 158 -11.39 -22.13 2.04
N LEU A 159 -10.22 -21.59 1.73
CA LEU A 159 -9.79 -21.37 0.34
C LEU A 159 -9.64 -22.70 -0.44
N VAL A 160 -9.18 -23.77 0.22
CA VAL A 160 -9.14 -25.12 -0.38
C VAL A 160 -10.55 -25.68 -0.63
N LEU A 161 -11.51 -25.48 0.29
CA LEU A 161 -12.91 -25.88 0.06
C LEU A 161 -13.60 -25.06 -1.03
N LEU A 162 -13.22 -23.79 -1.20
CA LEU A 162 -13.62 -22.94 -2.33
C LEU A 162 -12.95 -23.34 -3.67
N GLY A 163 -12.16 -24.43 -3.69
CA GLY A 163 -11.58 -24.99 -4.91
C GLY A 163 -10.28 -24.34 -5.37
N MET A 164 -9.62 -23.53 -4.53
CA MET A 164 -8.43 -22.77 -4.92
C MET A 164 -7.30 -23.65 -5.49
N PRO A 165 -6.81 -23.36 -6.71
CA PRO A 165 -5.66 -24.06 -7.28
C PRO A 165 -4.38 -23.91 -6.44
N LEU A 166 -3.65 -25.00 -6.25
CA LEU A 166 -2.41 -25.03 -5.44
C LEU A 166 -1.29 -24.09 -5.93
N GLY A 167 -1.39 -23.54 -7.15
CA GLY A 167 -0.47 -22.52 -7.65
C GLY A 167 -0.87 -21.07 -7.34
N ALA A 168 -2.11 -20.82 -6.87
CA ALA A 168 -2.67 -19.48 -6.77
C ALA A 168 -2.27 -18.73 -5.49
N TRP A 169 -1.86 -19.43 -4.42
CA TRP A 169 -1.64 -18.88 -3.07
C TRP A 169 -0.95 -17.50 -3.03
N SER A 170 0.28 -17.39 -3.49
CA SER A 170 1.08 -16.16 -3.35
C SER A 170 0.50 -14.98 -4.12
N GLU A 171 -0.04 -15.21 -5.32
CA GLU A 171 -0.65 -14.15 -6.13
C GLU A 171 -2.04 -13.77 -5.61
N LEU A 172 -2.87 -14.73 -5.17
CA LEU A 172 -4.17 -14.44 -4.56
C LEU A 172 -3.98 -13.60 -3.30
N PHE A 173 -3.15 -14.05 -2.36
CA PHE A 173 -2.93 -13.32 -1.11
C PHE A 173 -2.30 -11.95 -1.35
N TYR A 174 -1.43 -11.77 -2.34
CA TYR A 174 -0.90 -10.43 -2.66
C TYR A 174 -1.95 -9.50 -3.28
N LEU A 175 -2.84 -10.00 -4.14
CA LEU A 175 -3.81 -9.18 -4.87
C LEU A 175 -5.08 -8.90 -4.04
N PHE A 176 -5.66 -9.93 -3.41
CA PHE A 176 -6.96 -9.82 -2.73
C PHE A 176 -6.84 -9.23 -1.31
N ASP A 177 -5.71 -9.38 -0.61
CA ASP A 177 -5.44 -8.66 0.64
C ASP A 177 -5.36 -7.15 0.39
N ARG A 178 -4.72 -6.73 -0.72
CA ARG A 178 -4.68 -5.33 -1.17
C ARG A 178 -6.06 -4.77 -1.56
N ILE A 179 -6.90 -5.58 -2.21
CA ILE A 179 -8.29 -5.21 -2.49
C ILE A 179 -9.05 -5.02 -1.17
N ALA A 180 -9.01 -6.01 -0.26
CA ALA A 180 -9.72 -5.95 1.01
C ALA A 180 -9.32 -4.73 1.87
N ARG A 181 -8.01 -4.49 2.06
CA ARG A 181 -7.49 -3.38 2.88
C ARG A 181 -7.93 -2.00 2.40
N SER A 182 -8.14 -1.84 1.10
CA SER A 182 -8.57 -0.57 0.48
C SER A 182 -10.05 -0.19 0.77
N GLY A 183 -10.70 -0.80 1.77
CA GLY A 183 -12.11 -0.56 2.09
C GLY A 183 -13.10 -1.22 1.12
N PHE A 184 -12.68 -2.24 0.38
CA PHE A 184 -13.56 -2.93 -0.59
C PHE A 184 -14.64 -3.79 0.08
N VAL A 185 -14.40 -4.26 1.31
CA VAL A 185 -15.36 -5.01 2.13
C VAL A 185 -15.40 -4.34 3.51
N ASP A 186 -16.60 -4.18 4.06
CA ASP A 186 -16.79 -3.65 5.41
C ASP A 186 -16.08 -4.53 6.45
N SER A 187 -15.35 -3.92 7.38
CA SER A 187 -14.68 -4.63 8.47
C SER A 187 -15.63 -5.46 9.34
N VAL A 188 -16.91 -5.09 9.39
CA VAL A 188 -17.98 -5.78 10.12
C VAL A 188 -18.33 -7.16 9.52
N GLU A 189 -17.95 -7.43 8.26
CA GLU A 189 -18.08 -8.76 7.64
C GLU A 189 -16.85 -9.66 7.87
N LEU A 190 -15.86 -9.21 8.67
CA LEU A 190 -14.55 -9.86 8.83
C LEU A 190 -14.21 -10.26 10.28
N ASP A 191 -15.19 -10.24 11.19
CA ASP A 191 -15.09 -10.68 12.61
C ASP A 191 -15.91 -11.97 12.88
#